data_AF-A0A4Q5KDF2-F1
#
_entry.id   AF-A0A4Q5KDF2-F1
#
_cell.length_a   1.000
_cell.length_b   1.000
_cell.length_c   1.000
_cell.angle_alpha   90.00
_cell.angle_beta   90.00
_cell.angle_gamma   90.00
#
_symmetry.space_group_name_H-M   'P 1'
#
loop_
_entity.id
_entity.type
_entity.pdbx_description
1 polymer ?
#
loop_
_entity_poly.entity_id
_entity_poly.type
_entity_poly.pdbx_seq_one_letter_code
_entity_poly.pdbx_strand_id
1 'polypeptide(L)'
;MIFTDLRPLFIPIDIDKSTLRSFGFTDGVSLGMPAFQGAAVCIAHVLFKITKKKIYIVVIPVFLMTIAVNARTGFVVIFIAIAVYNLLPIFRSSYVFKIILLVVSIILYANVINFLEGYFYIEAGSELTTMYWVIDGIVQLNQIISMQSSTTTDEMYHMIRIPEDTSSFWLGTGHDIFSAIKNSDLGYVNYLFYGGITFSIILYGLFFYLYSLTLTNVYNRYDLYILTVVCVSIFVLNLKGRVFHINPMLSFLFLINFYYIFRNRIRFNVYK
;
A
#
# COMPACT_ATOMS: atom_id res chain seq x y z
N MET A 1 59.40 26.11 -3.68
CA MET A 1 58.81 25.12 -2.75
C MET A 1 57.56 25.74 -2.14
N ILE A 2 56.41 25.59 -2.81
CA ILE A 2 55.09 25.95 -2.27
C ILE A 2 54.14 24.85 -2.76
N PHE A 3 54.08 23.76 -2.00
CA PHE A 3 53.01 22.77 -2.06
C PHE A 3 52.38 22.79 -0.67
N THR A 4 51.37 23.63 -0.48
CA THR A 4 50.53 23.62 0.71
C THR A 4 49.09 23.86 0.28
N ASP A 5 48.23 22.94 0.66
CA ASP A 5 46.77 22.94 0.53
C ASP A 5 46.17 22.63 -0.86
N LEU A 6 46.35 21.37 -1.29
CA LEU A 6 45.29 20.65 -2.00
C LEU A 6 44.53 19.77 -0.99
N ARG A 7 43.70 20.39 -0.14
CA ARG A 7 42.64 19.61 0.52
C ARG A 7 41.59 19.33 -0.55
N PRO A 8 41.19 18.07 -0.77
CA PRO A 8 40.05 17.80 -1.63
C PRO A 8 38.85 18.53 -1.03
N LEU A 9 38.27 19.44 -1.81
CA LEU A 9 37.01 20.10 -1.54
C LEU A 9 35.90 19.03 -1.66
N PHE A 10 35.86 18.10 -0.70
CA PHE A 10 34.69 17.27 -0.48
C PHE A 10 33.61 18.20 0.04
N ILE A 11 32.85 18.79 -0.88
CA ILE A 11 31.54 19.32 -0.56
C ILE A 11 30.73 18.09 -0.13
N PRO A 12 30.33 17.96 1.15
CA PRO A 12 29.38 16.93 1.51
C PRO A 12 28.14 17.20 0.69
N ILE A 13 27.85 16.31 -0.26
CA ILE A 13 26.55 16.29 -0.90
C ILE A 13 25.62 15.80 0.20
N ASP A 14 24.95 16.73 0.88
CA ASP A 14 23.80 16.42 1.69
C ASP A 14 22.74 15.89 0.73
N ILE A 15 22.77 14.58 0.50
CA ILE A 15 21.71 13.88 -0.23
C ILE A 15 20.48 14.04 0.64
N ASP A 16 19.63 15.00 0.28
CA ASP A 16 18.38 15.25 0.97
C ASP A 16 17.63 13.91 1.10
N LYS A 17 17.19 13.59 2.33
CA LYS A 17 16.47 12.37 2.70
C LYS A 17 15.25 12.13 1.79
N SER A 18 14.69 13.20 1.20
CA SER A 18 13.63 13.16 0.20
C SER A 18 14.05 12.50 -1.12
N THR A 19 15.28 12.77 -1.57
CA THR A 19 15.91 12.25 -2.80
C THR A 19 16.21 10.76 -2.66
N LEU A 20 16.63 10.34 -1.47
CA LEU A 20 16.95 8.94 -1.15
C LEU A 20 15.68 8.06 -1.06
N ARG A 21 14.52 8.64 -0.75
CA ARG A 21 13.21 7.95 -0.69
C ARG A 21 12.50 7.79 -2.05
N SER A 22 13.01 8.45 -3.09
CA SER A 22 12.33 8.54 -4.40
C SER A 22 13.19 7.94 -5.53
N PHE A 23 13.91 6.86 -5.26
CA PHE A 23 14.67 6.17 -6.30
C PHE A 23 13.79 5.33 -7.21
N GLY A 24 13.42 5.89 -8.36
CA GLY A 24 12.73 5.16 -9.42
C GLY A 24 12.30 6.06 -10.57
N PHE A 25 12.13 5.48 -11.76
CA PHE A 25 11.70 6.20 -12.97
C PHE A 25 10.17 6.20 -13.17
N THR A 26 9.39 5.80 -12.17
CA THR A 26 7.95 5.55 -12.31
C THR A 26 7.13 6.49 -11.45
N ASP A 27 6.04 7.04 -11.98
CA ASP A 27 5.10 7.84 -11.19
C ASP A 27 4.51 7.05 -10.01
N GLY A 28 4.46 7.71 -8.84
CA GLY A 28 3.91 7.11 -7.61
C GLY A 28 4.86 6.14 -6.89
N VAL A 29 6.18 6.37 -6.96
CA VAL A 29 7.22 5.60 -6.23
C VAL A 29 6.91 5.43 -4.74
N SER A 30 6.31 6.43 -4.11
CA SER A 30 6.06 6.46 -2.66
C SER A 30 4.72 5.81 -2.23
N LEU A 31 3.85 5.46 -3.18
CA LEU A 31 2.50 4.99 -2.91
C LEU A 31 2.06 3.85 -3.83
N GLY A 32 1.81 4.16 -5.10
CA GLY A 32 1.20 3.23 -6.05
C GLY A 32 2.12 2.08 -6.48
N MET A 33 3.41 2.37 -6.70
CA MET A 33 4.37 1.34 -7.13
C MET A 33 4.60 0.28 -6.05
N PRO A 34 4.87 0.61 -4.77
CA PRO A 34 5.11 -0.41 -3.75
C PRO A 34 3.85 -1.23 -3.44
N ALA A 35 2.66 -0.62 -3.51
CA ALA A 35 1.41 -1.35 -3.37
C ALA A 35 1.17 -2.33 -4.53
N PHE A 36 1.46 -1.92 -5.77
CA PHE A 36 1.46 -2.82 -6.92
C PHE A 36 2.44 -3.99 -6.72
N GLN A 37 3.67 -3.72 -6.27
CA GLN A 37 4.66 -4.76 -5.98
C GLN A 37 4.18 -5.70 -4.88
N GLY A 38 3.51 -5.19 -3.85
CA GLY A 38 2.87 -5.99 -2.82
C GLY A 38 1.82 -6.95 -3.40
N ALA A 39 0.93 -6.45 -4.26
CA ALA A 39 -0.05 -7.27 -4.98
C ALA A 39 0.64 -8.29 -5.91
N ALA A 40 1.73 -7.90 -6.58
CA ALA A 40 2.50 -8.76 -7.46
C ALA A 40 3.16 -9.93 -6.70
N VAL A 41 3.67 -9.71 -5.48
CA VAL A 41 4.14 -10.78 -4.58
C VAL A 41 3.03 -11.79 -4.30
N CYS A 42 1.82 -11.33 -4.00
CA CYS A 42 0.68 -12.21 -3.73
C CYS A 42 0.29 -13.03 -4.97
N ILE A 43 0.29 -12.40 -6.14
CA ILE A 43 -0.01 -13.08 -7.40
C ILE A 43 1.09 -14.09 -7.75
N ALA A 44 2.36 -13.73 -7.61
CA ALA A 44 3.48 -14.64 -7.82
C ALA A 44 3.36 -15.88 -6.90
N HIS A 45 2.99 -15.69 -5.63
CA HIS A 45 2.72 -16.80 -4.72
C HIS A 45 1.61 -17.73 -5.22
N VAL A 46 0.48 -17.16 -5.67
CA VAL A 46 -0.65 -17.92 -6.23
C VAL A 46 -0.23 -18.67 -7.50
N LEU A 47 0.46 -18.01 -8.41
CA LEU A 47 0.95 -18.61 -9.66
C LEU A 47 1.93 -19.74 -9.39
N PHE A 48 2.81 -19.60 -8.39
CA PHE A 48 3.66 -20.70 -7.94
C PHE A 48 2.83 -21.88 -7.42
N LYS A 49 1.81 -21.64 -6.59
CA LYS A 49 0.96 -22.71 -6.05
C LYS A 49 0.25 -23.51 -7.15
N ILE A 50 -0.21 -22.84 -8.21
CA ILE A 50 -0.92 -23.44 -9.35
C ILE A 50 0.04 -24.15 -10.30
N THR A 51 1.11 -23.48 -10.73
CA THR A 51 1.97 -23.95 -11.84
C THR A 51 3.22 -24.70 -11.39
N LYS A 52 3.61 -24.56 -10.12
CA LYS A 52 4.88 -25.05 -9.54
C LYS A 52 6.15 -24.53 -10.20
N LYS A 53 6.08 -23.54 -11.09
CA LYS A 53 7.27 -22.95 -11.75
C LYS A 53 8.06 -22.10 -10.76
N LYS A 54 9.33 -22.45 -10.54
CA LYS A 54 10.22 -21.78 -9.55
C LYS A 54 10.45 -20.29 -9.84
N ILE A 55 10.34 -19.85 -11.10
CA ILE A 55 10.51 -18.44 -11.48
C ILE A 55 9.63 -17.50 -10.64
N TYR A 56 8.42 -17.92 -10.28
CA TYR A 56 7.50 -17.11 -9.47
C TYR A 56 7.98 -16.91 -8.04
N ILE A 57 8.73 -17.87 -7.45
CA ILE A 57 9.35 -17.67 -6.13
C ILE A 57 10.56 -16.76 -6.24
N VAL A 58 11.36 -16.92 -7.30
CA VAL A 58 12.60 -16.15 -7.51
C VAL A 58 12.32 -14.65 -7.64
N VAL A 59 11.15 -14.27 -8.18
CA VAL A 59 10.76 -12.86 -8.33
C VAL A 59 10.32 -12.21 -7.00
N ILE A 60 9.83 -13.00 -6.03
CA ILE A 60 9.36 -12.47 -4.73
C ILE A 60 10.44 -11.65 -4.00
N PRO A 61 11.67 -12.14 -3.76
CA PRO A 61 12.69 -11.36 -3.05
C PRO A 61 13.04 -10.05 -3.77
N VAL A 62 12.97 -10.02 -5.12
CA VAL A 62 13.18 -8.79 -5.89
C VAL A 62 12.11 -7.75 -5.54
N PHE A 63 10.83 -8.14 -5.55
CA PHE A 63 9.75 -7.23 -5.16
C PHE A 63 9.83 -6.80 -3.69
N LEU A 64 10.14 -7.72 -2.77
CA LEU A 64 10.30 -7.38 -1.35
C LEU A 64 11.42 -6.38 -1.12
N MET A 65 12.56 -6.54 -1.81
CA MET A 65 13.67 -5.59 -1.77
C MET A 65 13.22 -4.21 -2.28
N THR A 66 12.51 -4.16 -3.42
CA THR A 66 12.04 -2.87 -3.95
C THR A 66 11.01 -2.18 -3.07
N ILE A 67 10.16 -2.93 -2.36
CA ILE A 67 9.22 -2.37 -1.38
C ILE A 67 9.98 -1.81 -0.19
N ALA A 68 11.01 -2.52 0.29
CA ALA A 68 11.84 -2.10 1.42
C ALA A 68 12.59 -0.79 1.13
N VAL A 69 13.07 -0.61 -0.11
CA VAL A 69 13.82 0.58 -0.53
C VAL A 69 12.91 1.79 -0.80
N ASN A 70 11.73 1.59 -1.40
CA ASN A 70 10.86 2.70 -1.82
C ASN A 70 9.88 3.14 -0.74
N ALA A 71 8.82 2.36 -0.50
CA ALA A 71 7.84 2.66 0.53
C ALA A 71 7.19 1.41 1.12
N ARG A 72 7.04 1.44 2.44
CA ARG A 72 6.53 0.34 3.27
C ARG A 72 5.06 -0.03 3.02
N THR A 73 4.33 0.77 2.23
CA THR A 73 2.93 0.51 1.87
C THR A 73 2.74 -0.83 1.16
N GLY A 74 3.74 -1.28 0.40
CA GLY A 74 3.72 -2.61 -0.22
C GLY A 74 3.66 -3.76 0.78
N PHE A 75 4.32 -3.63 1.94
CA PHE A 75 4.24 -4.65 2.99
C PHE A 75 2.85 -4.70 3.61
N VAL A 76 2.19 -3.56 3.80
CA VAL A 76 0.81 -3.51 4.30
C VAL A 76 -0.13 -4.30 3.38
N VAL A 77 0.02 -4.13 2.06
CA VAL A 77 -0.74 -4.91 1.06
C VAL A 77 -0.48 -6.41 1.21
N ILE A 78 0.78 -6.82 1.39
CA ILE A 78 1.14 -8.24 1.58
C ILE A 78 0.51 -8.80 2.86
N PHE A 79 0.54 -8.07 3.98
CA PHE A 79 -0.09 -8.54 5.24
C PHE A 79 -1.57 -8.71 5.11
N ILE A 80 -2.24 -7.73 4.53
CA ILE A 80 -3.68 -7.81 4.24
C ILE A 80 -3.96 -8.99 3.34
N ALA A 81 -3.13 -9.22 2.33
CA ALA A 81 -3.31 -10.34 1.43
C ALA A 81 -3.08 -11.69 2.13
N ILE A 82 -2.12 -11.81 3.03
CA ILE A 82 -1.95 -13.02 3.85
C ILE A 82 -3.17 -13.20 4.76
N ALA A 83 -3.65 -12.14 5.41
CA ALA A 83 -4.84 -12.17 6.24
C ALA A 83 -6.06 -12.63 5.42
N VAL A 84 -6.35 -11.97 4.29
CA VAL A 84 -7.45 -12.35 3.37
C VAL A 84 -7.32 -13.79 2.90
N TYR A 85 -6.12 -14.24 2.50
CA TYR A 85 -5.89 -15.61 2.05
C TYR A 85 -6.27 -16.64 3.13
N ASN A 86 -5.88 -16.37 4.38
CA ASN A 86 -6.15 -17.24 5.51
C ASN A 86 -7.60 -17.12 6.03
N LEU A 87 -8.21 -15.93 5.92
CA LEU A 87 -9.59 -15.65 6.31
C LEU A 87 -10.62 -16.21 5.32
N LEU A 88 -10.34 -16.23 4.01
CA LEU A 88 -11.25 -16.75 2.99
C LEU A 88 -11.73 -18.20 3.29
N PRO A 89 -10.85 -19.12 3.73
CA PRO A 89 -11.27 -20.43 4.25
C PRO A 89 -11.88 -20.42 5.65
N ILE A 90 -11.68 -19.39 6.50
CA ILE A 90 -12.26 -19.29 7.87
C ILE A 90 -13.77 -19.32 7.81
N PHE A 91 -14.36 -18.67 6.82
CA PHE A 91 -15.79 -18.74 6.54
C PHE A 91 -16.30 -20.15 6.15
N ARG A 92 -15.45 -21.19 6.17
CA ARG A 92 -15.79 -22.59 5.88
C ARG A 92 -15.29 -23.67 6.85
N SER A 93 -14.39 -23.42 7.82
CA SER A 93 -13.94 -24.46 8.79
C SER A 93 -13.04 -23.95 9.93
N SER A 94 -12.95 -24.73 11.03
CA SER A 94 -12.18 -24.64 12.29
C SER A 94 -11.15 -23.49 12.43
N TYR A 95 -11.40 -22.63 13.42
CA TYR A 95 -10.81 -21.31 13.63
C TYR A 95 -9.38 -21.31 14.23
N VAL A 96 -8.98 -22.39 14.91
CA VAL A 96 -7.77 -22.41 15.76
C VAL A 96 -6.47 -22.45 14.94
N PHE A 97 -6.39 -23.31 13.92
CA PHE A 97 -5.19 -23.45 13.08
C PHE A 97 -4.84 -22.16 12.31
N LYS A 98 -5.85 -21.33 12.04
CA LYS A 98 -5.73 -20.13 11.20
C LYS A 98 -5.31 -18.90 12.00
N ILE A 99 -5.74 -18.81 13.27
CA ILE A 99 -5.20 -17.85 14.23
C ILE A 99 -3.71 -18.14 14.46
N ILE A 100 -3.34 -19.41 14.61
CA ILE A 100 -1.93 -19.82 14.76
C ILE A 100 -1.09 -19.38 13.55
N LEU A 101 -1.57 -19.59 12.32
CA LEU A 101 -0.89 -19.15 11.10
C LEU A 101 -0.73 -17.62 11.00
N LEU A 102 -1.76 -16.86 11.40
CA LEU A 102 -1.68 -15.39 11.47
C LEU A 102 -0.62 -14.93 12.48
N VAL A 103 -0.64 -15.51 13.68
CA VAL A 103 0.33 -15.20 14.75
C VAL A 103 1.75 -15.57 14.30
N VAL A 104 1.96 -16.74 13.69
CA VAL A 104 3.26 -17.15 13.15
C VAL A 104 3.73 -16.21 12.04
N SER A 105 2.84 -15.72 11.18
CA SER A 105 3.18 -14.76 10.12
C SER A 105 3.61 -13.41 10.69
N ILE A 106 2.96 -12.94 11.76
CA ILE A 106 3.33 -11.72 12.51
C ILE A 106 4.71 -11.91 13.16
N ILE A 107 4.95 -13.07 13.78
CA ILE A 107 6.24 -13.40 14.41
C ILE A 107 7.36 -13.47 13.36
N LEU A 108 7.14 -14.13 12.22
CA LEU A 108 8.14 -14.21 11.15
C LEU A 108 8.45 -12.84 10.57
N TYR A 109 7.45 -11.98 10.41
CA TYR A 109 7.66 -10.59 10.01
C TYR A 109 8.52 -9.83 11.02
N ALA A 110 8.19 -9.92 12.31
CA ALA A 110 8.98 -9.30 13.37
C ALA A 110 10.43 -9.79 13.34
N ASN A 111 10.68 -11.08 13.09
CA ASN A 111 12.03 -11.63 13.00
C ASN A 111 12.80 -11.18 11.75
N VAL A 112 12.14 -11.06 10.59
CA VAL A 112 12.76 -10.52 9.37
C VAL A 112 13.14 -9.06 9.58
N ILE A 113 12.28 -8.30 10.26
CA ILE A 113 12.55 -6.91 10.65
C ILE A 113 13.75 -6.83 11.60
N ASN A 114 13.78 -7.65 12.65
CA ASN A 114 14.92 -7.74 13.58
C ASN A 114 16.24 -8.13 12.89
N PHE A 115 16.19 -9.02 11.90
CA PHE A 115 17.38 -9.40 11.12
C PHE A 115 17.88 -8.25 10.24
N LEU A 116 16.97 -7.55 9.56
CA LEU A 116 17.33 -6.38 8.75
C LEU A 116 17.90 -5.27 9.64
N GLU A 117 17.42 -5.12 10.86
CA GLU A 117 17.98 -4.17 11.83
C GLU A 117 19.38 -4.55 12.30
N GLY A 118 19.62 -5.81 12.66
CA GLY A 118 20.98 -6.25 13.01
C GLY A 118 22.00 -5.96 11.90
N TYR A 119 21.56 -6.02 10.63
CA TYR A 119 22.39 -5.71 9.49
C TYR A 119 22.57 -4.19 9.26
N PHE A 120 21.50 -3.39 9.33
CA PHE A 120 21.55 -1.94 9.05
C PHE A 120 21.97 -1.06 10.24
N TYR A 121 21.81 -1.52 11.48
CA TYR A 121 22.21 -0.79 12.69
C TYR A 121 23.75 -0.68 12.82
N ILE A 122 24.49 -1.61 12.20
CA ILE A 122 25.95 -1.61 12.19
C ILE A 122 26.52 -0.53 11.23
N GLU A 123 25.77 -0.10 10.21
CA GLU A 123 26.28 0.80 9.16
C GLU A 123 25.67 2.22 9.14
N ALA A 124 24.45 2.46 9.65
CA ALA A 124 23.70 3.67 9.29
C ALA A 124 23.43 4.72 10.39
N GLY A 125 23.82 4.49 11.65
CA GLY A 125 23.45 5.41 12.74
C GLY A 125 21.97 5.32 13.13
N SER A 126 21.66 5.65 14.37
CA SER A 126 20.47 5.23 15.12
C SER A 126 19.10 5.79 14.65
N GLU A 127 19.03 6.56 13.57
CA GLU A 127 17.78 7.22 13.12
C GLU A 127 17.12 6.59 11.88
N LEU A 128 17.76 5.59 11.26
CA LEU A 128 17.34 5.08 9.94
C LEU A 128 16.64 3.70 9.95
N THR A 129 16.33 3.14 11.12
CA THR A 129 15.85 1.75 11.16
C THR A 129 14.33 1.64 11.06
N THR A 130 13.88 0.65 10.29
CA THR A 130 12.47 0.25 10.23
C THR A 130 11.93 -0.14 11.61
N MET A 131 12.77 -0.63 12.54
CA MET A 131 12.42 -0.88 13.94
C MET A 131 11.93 0.36 14.63
N TYR A 132 12.61 1.48 14.45
CA TYR A 132 12.27 2.70 15.16
C TYR A 132 10.82 3.04 14.89
N TRP A 133 10.40 2.93 13.63
CA TRP A 133 9.01 3.15 13.23
C TRP A 133 8.03 2.08 13.69
N VAL A 134 8.45 0.81 13.80
CA VAL A 134 7.58 -0.26 14.32
C VAL A 134 7.41 -0.14 15.83
N ILE A 135 8.50 0.11 16.56
CA ILE A 135 8.52 0.35 18.00
C ILE A 135 7.74 1.62 18.30
N ASP A 136 7.99 2.72 17.58
CA ASP A 136 7.24 3.97 17.68
C ASP A 136 5.75 3.73 17.38
N GLY A 137 5.41 2.95 16.36
CA GLY A 137 4.03 2.54 16.09
C GLY A 137 3.40 1.72 17.23
N ILE A 138 4.13 0.80 17.86
CA ILE A 138 3.65 0.02 19.01
C ILE A 138 3.49 0.91 20.25
N VAL A 139 4.44 1.81 20.50
CA VAL A 139 4.39 2.80 21.58
C VAL A 139 3.19 3.71 21.40
N GLN A 140 2.95 4.21 20.19
CA GLN A 140 1.79 5.03 19.86
C GLN A 140 0.47 4.26 20.00
N LEU A 141 0.41 2.98 19.59
CA LEU A 141 -0.77 2.14 19.82
C LEU A 141 -1.07 1.98 21.32
N ASN A 142 -0.05 1.75 22.13
CA ASN A 142 -0.20 1.68 23.59
C ASN A 142 -0.65 3.03 24.19
N GLN A 143 -0.15 4.15 23.67
CA GLN A 143 -0.60 5.49 24.06
C GLN A 143 -2.08 5.72 23.69
N ILE A 144 -2.52 5.34 22.49
CA ILE A 144 -3.94 5.39 22.08
C ILE A 144 -4.82 4.57 23.03
N ILE A 145 -4.42 3.32 23.31
CA ILE A 145 -5.19 2.41 24.18
C ILE A 145 -5.26 2.96 25.61
N SER A 146 -4.19 3.60 26.09
CA SER A 146 -4.14 4.24 27.41
C SER A 146 -4.74 5.65 27.44
N MET A 147 -5.35 6.12 26.34
CA MET A 147 -5.90 7.47 26.17
C MET A 147 -4.88 8.59 26.46
N GLN A 148 -3.59 8.31 26.24
CA GLN A 148 -2.52 9.30 26.28
C GLN A 148 -2.37 9.93 24.90
N SER A 149 -2.22 11.26 24.84
CA SER A 149 -1.97 12.00 23.60
C SER A 149 -0.68 11.48 22.94
N SER A 150 -0.76 10.99 21.71
CA SER A 150 0.42 10.64 20.92
C SER A 150 0.57 11.61 19.76
N THR A 151 1.75 12.21 19.64
CA THR A 151 2.04 13.31 18.71
C THR A 151 1.63 12.98 17.27
N THR A 152 1.90 11.76 16.82
CA THR A 152 1.61 11.31 15.45
C THR A 152 0.12 11.07 15.20
N THR A 153 -0.62 10.57 16.21
CA THR A 153 -2.07 10.35 16.02
C THR A 153 -2.83 11.66 16.14
N ASP A 154 -2.39 12.57 17.00
CA ASP A 154 -2.91 13.93 17.09
C ASP A 154 -2.69 14.67 15.77
N GLU A 155 -1.51 14.54 15.15
CA GLU A 155 -1.24 15.04 13.80
C GLU A 155 -2.19 14.43 12.75
N MET A 156 -2.42 13.11 12.77
CA MET A 156 -3.39 12.47 11.88
C MET A 156 -4.82 12.99 12.09
N TYR A 157 -5.25 13.23 13.33
CA TYR A 157 -6.54 13.85 13.62
C TYR A 157 -6.61 15.28 13.06
N HIS A 158 -5.53 16.04 13.14
CA HIS A 158 -5.45 17.38 12.53
C HIS A 158 -5.47 17.37 11.00
N MET A 159 -5.11 16.25 10.36
CA MET A 159 -5.21 16.03 8.91
C MET A 159 -6.63 15.63 8.47
N ILE A 160 -7.46 15.09 9.36
CA ILE A 160 -8.87 14.81 9.10
C ILE A 160 -9.65 16.11 9.23
N ARG A 161 -9.86 16.79 8.10
CA ARG A 161 -10.66 18.00 8.01
C ARG A 161 -11.87 17.74 7.14
N ILE A 162 -12.95 18.46 7.42
CA ILE A 162 -14.20 18.41 6.66
C ILE A 162 -14.52 19.85 6.24
N PRO A 163 -15.05 20.09 5.04
CA PRO A 163 -15.51 21.42 4.65
C PRO A 163 -16.55 21.96 5.64
N GLU A 164 -16.37 23.20 6.10
CA GLU A 164 -17.24 23.82 7.12
C GLU A 164 -18.60 24.22 6.52
N ASP A 165 -18.61 24.67 5.26
CA ASP A 165 -19.84 25.07 4.58
C ASP A 165 -20.61 23.87 4.01
N THR A 166 -21.94 23.87 4.17
CA THR A 166 -22.81 22.80 3.66
C THR A 166 -22.69 22.63 2.14
N SER A 167 -22.56 23.73 1.37
CA SER A 167 -22.36 23.65 -0.08
C SER A 167 -21.03 22.97 -0.44
N SER A 168 -19.96 23.39 0.23
CA SER A 168 -18.61 22.83 0.05
C SER A 168 -18.52 21.37 0.49
N PHE A 169 -19.33 20.97 1.48
CA PHE A 169 -19.42 19.57 1.90
C PHE A 169 -20.03 18.67 0.81
N TRP A 170 -21.09 19.12 0.14
CA TRP A 170 -21.76 18.33 -0.90
C TRP A 170 -21.04 18.36 -2.25
N LEU A 171 -20.61 19.55 -2.69
CA LEU A 171 -20.07 19.77 -4.04
C LEU A 171 -18.56 19.96 -4.08
N GLY A 172 -17.91 20.11 -2.92
CA GLY A 172 -16.50 20.43 -2.83
C GLY A 172 -16.24 21.93 -3.02
N THR A 173 -14.97 22.28 -2.83
CA THR A 173 -14.42 23.63 -3.06
C THR A 173 -13.71 23.75 -4.40
N GLY A 174 -13.50 22.63 -5.12
CA GLY A 174 -12.71 22.60 -6.36
C GLY A 174 -11.20 22.63 -6.16
N HIS A 175 -10.72 22.72 -4.91
CA HIS A 175 -9.30 22.84 -4.58
C HIS A 175 -8.72 21.55 -4.01
N ASP A 176 -7.48 21.25 -4.41
CA ASP A 176 -6.68 20.18 -3.82
C ASP A 176 -6.04 20.68 -2.53
N ILE A 177 -6.47 20.10 -1.41
CA ILE A 177 -6.06 20.51 -0.08
C ILE A 177 -4.58 20.23 0.18
N PHE A 178 -4.02 19.22 -0.49
CA PHE A 178 -2.58 18.91 -0.46
C PHE A 178 -1.71 20.05 -1.03
N SER A 179 -2.28 20.92 -1.88
CA SER A 179 -1.58 22.06 -2.48
C SER A 179 -1.89 23.41 -1.81
N ALA A 180 -2.77 23.41 -0.79
CA ALA A 180 -3.24 24.59 -0.10
C ALA A 180 -2.63 24.74 1.30
N ILE A 181 -2.99 25.80 2.02
CA ILE A 181 -2.49 26.11 3.38
C ILE A 181 -2.81 25.01 4.41
N LYS A 182 -3.79 24.14 4.12
CA LYS A 182 -4.27 23.08 5.00
C LYS A 182 -3.90 21.72 4.40
N ASN A 183 -2.67 21.24 4.54
CA ASN A 183 -2.24 19.94 3.97
C ASN A 183 -2.94 18.75 4.62
N SER A 184 -3.40 17.77 3.82
CA SER A 184 -3.86 16.46 4.29
C SER A 184 -3.30 15.37 3.39
N ASP A 185 -2.65 14.38 3.98
CA ASP A 185 -2.11 13.22 3.25
C ASP A 185 -3.19 12.17 2.96
N LEU A 186 -4.40 12.35 3.49
CA LEU A 186 -5.48 11.39 3.35
C LEU A 186 -6.20 11.58 2.00
N GLY A 187 -6.19 10.55 1.15
CA GLY A 187 -6.77 10.62 -0.19
C GLY A 187 -8.27 10.96 -0.16
N TYR A 188 -9.02 10.33 0.73
CA TYR A 188 -10.47 10.53 0.84
C TYR A 188 -10.83 11.95 1.30
N VAL A 189 -10.01 12.56 2.16
CA VAL A 189 -10.17 13.96 2.58
C VAL A 189 -9.94 14.88 1.38
N ASN A 190 -8.89 14.63 0.59
CA ASN A 190 -8.63 15.42 -0.62
C ASN A 190 -9.79 15.34 -1.62
N TYR A 191 -10.40 14.17 -1.83
CA TYR A 191 -11.57 14.06 -2.72
C TYR A 191 -12.80 14.79 -2.19
N LEU A 192 -13.01 14.79 -0.88
CA LEU A 192 -14.09 15.54 -0.24
C LEU A 192 -13.93 17.04 -0.45
N PHE A 193 -12.72 17.59 -0.32
CA PHE A 193 -12.49 19.01 -0.61
C PHE A 193 -12.51 19.35 -2.09
N TYR A 194 -12.10 18.42 -2.95
CA TYR A 194 -12.07 18.64 -4.39
C TYR A 194 -13.48 18.69 -4.99
N GLY A 195 -14.32 17.67 -4.74
CA GLY A 195 -15.64 17.54 -5.37
C GLY A 195 -16.77 17.13 -4.43
N GLY A 196 -16.52 17.18 -3.12
CA GLY A 196 -17.52 16.89 -2.10
C GLY A 196 -17.91 15.42 -2.02
N ILE A 197 -18.98 15.19 -1.28
CA ILE A 197 -19.60 13.87 -1.17
C ILE A 197 -20.08 13.39 -2.55
N THR A 198 -20.62 14.27 -3.38
CA THR A 198 -21.16 13.87 -4.69
C THR A 198 -20.08 13.26 -5.57
N PHE A 199 -18.90 13.88 -5.68
CA PHE A 199 -17.78 13.33 -6.44
C PHE A 199 -17.26 12.02 -5.84
N SER A 200 -17.17 11.95 -4.51
CA SER A 200 -16.74 10.74 -3.81
C SER A 200 -17.70 9.56 -4.09
N ILE A 201 -19.02 9.77 -4.02
CA ILE A 201 -20.04 8.76 -4.33
C ILE A 201 -19.88 8.26 -5.77
N ILE A 202 -19.67 9.17 -6.73
CA ILE A 202 -19.46 8.78 -8.13
C ILE A 202 -18.20 7.92 -8.29
N LEU A 203 -17.07 8.34 -7.70
CA LEU A 203 -15.81 7.61 -7.80
C LEU A 203 -15.88 6.22 -7.15
N TYR A 204 -16.30 6.15 -5.88
CA TYR A 204 -16.41 4.88 -5.17
C TYR A 204 -17.52 4.02 -5.77
N GLY A 205 -18.63 4.63 -6.22
CA GLY A 205 -19.72 3.95 -6.91
C GLY A 205 -19.26 3.29 -8.20
N LEU A 206 -18.50 4.00 -9.05
CA LEU A 206 -17.91 3.44 -10.26
C LEU A 206 -16.93 2.30 -9.94
N PHE A 207 -16.09 2.48 -8.92
CA PHE A 207 -15.17 1.44 -8.45
C PHE A 207 -15.91 0.18 -8.01
N PHE A 208 -16.93 0.31 -7.16
CA PHE A 208 -17.75 -0.82 -6.70
C PHE A 208 -18.55 -1.45 -7.83
N TYR A 209 -19.04 -0.66 -8.78
CA TYR A 209 -19.69 -1.17 -9.98
C TYR A 209 -18.76 -2.06 -10.80
N LEU A 210 -17.55 -1.58 -11.13
CA LEU A 210 -16.55 -2.37 -11.86
C LEU A 210 -16.14 -3.63 -11.10
N TYR A 211 -15.92 -3.52 -9.79
CA TYR A 211 -15.63 -4.65 -8.93
C TYR A 211 -16.76 -5.69 -8.94
N SER A 212 -18.03 -5.25 -8.87
CA SER A 212 -19.19 -6.13 -8.92
C SER A 212 -19.32 -6.87 -10.25
N LEU A 213 -19.09 -6.18 -11.37
CA LEU A 213 -19.04 -6.80 -12.70
C LEU A 213 -17.96 -7.88 -12.75
N THR A 214 -16.77 -7.59 -12.23
CA THR A 214 -15.68 -8.56 -12.22
C THR A 214 -15.97 -9.75 -11.31
N LEU A 215 -16.61 -9.53 -10.15
CA LEU A 215 -17.01 -10.60 -9.23
C LEU A 215 -17.92 -11.63 -9.88
N THR A 216 -18.89 -11.21 -10.71
CA THR A 216 -19.77 -12.16 -11.44
C THR A 216 -19.01 -13.05 -12.42
N ASN A 217 -17.78 -12.66 -12.78
CA ASN A 217 -16.94 -13.32 -13.76
C ASN A 217 -15.83 -14.19 -13.11
N VAL A 218 -15.74 -14.23 -11.79
CA VAL A 218 -14.77 -15.02 -11.02
C VAL A 218 -15.26 -16.45 -10.85
N TYR A 219 -14.42 -17.44 -11.22
CA TYR A 219 -14.82 -18.86 -11.15
C TYR A 219 -14.14 -19.64 -10.03
N ASN A 220 -12.93 -19.25 -9.63
CA ASN A 220 -12.13 -20.02 -8.70
C ASN A 220 -11.70 -19.16 -7.50
N ARG A 221 -11.30 -19.83 -6.41
CA ARG A 221 -10.91 -19.16 -5.16
C ARG A 221 -9.67 -18.27 -5.30
N TYR A 222 -8.78 -18.57 -6.24
CA TYR A 222 -7.56 -17.80 -6.48
C TYR A 222 -7.87 -16.50 -7.21
N ASP A 223 -8.78 -16.55 -8.18
CA ASP A 223 -9.30 -15.39 -8.90
C ASP A 223 -9.99 -14.43 -7.90
N LEU A 224 -10.83 -14.96 -7.01
CA LEU A 224 -11.46 -14.19 -5.93
C LEU A 224 -10.42 -13.58 -4.99
N TYR A 225 -9.43 -14.38 -4.58
CA TYR A 225 -8.36 -13.93 -3.71
C TYR A 225 -7.60 -12.73 -4.31
N ILE A 226 -7.14 -12.84 -5.56
CA ILE A 226 -6.42 -11.77 -6.25
C ILE A 226 -7.29 -10.51 -6.33
N LEU A 227 -8.56 -10.66 -6.73
CA LEU A 227 -9.48 -9.54 -6.85
C LEU A 227 -9.70 -8.83 -5.49
N THR A 228 -9.88 -9.59 -4.40
CA THR A 228 -10.02 -9.04 -3.06
C THR A 228 -8.76 -8.32 -2.61
N VAL A 229 -7.57 -8.89 -2.83
CA VAL A 229 -6.29 -8.26 -2.49
C VAL A 229 -6.16 -6.91 -3.18
N VAL A 230 -6.40 -6.87 -4.49
CA VAL A 230 -6.30 -5.65 -5.29
C VAL A 230 -7.33 -4.61 -4.82
N CYS A 231 -8.56 -5.04 -4.53
CA CYS A 231 -9.62 -4.17 -4.03
C CYS A 231 -9.28 -3.56 -2.66
N VAL A 232 -8.90 -4.37 -1.68
CA VAL A 232 -8.54 -3.88 -0.34
C VAL A 232 -7.33 -2.95 -0.39
N SER A 233 -6.35 -3.26 -1.24
CA SER A 233 -5.17 -2.41 -1.44
C SER A 233 -5.53 -0.99 -1.90
N ILE A 234 -6.57 -0.82 -2.73
CA ILE A 234 -7.03 0.51 -3.15
C ILE A 234 -7.53 1.33 -1.94
N PHE A 235 -8.25 0.71 -1.00
CA PHE A 235 -8.69 1.38 0.23
C PHE A 235 -7.51 1.78 1.11
N VAL A 236 -6.54 0.87 1.28
CA VAL A 236 -5.31 1.14 2.06
C VAL A 236 -4.55 2.31 1.48
N LEU A 237 -4.39 2.36 0.15
CA LEU A 237 -3.72 3.46 -0.50
C LEU A 237 -4.49 4.77 -0.32
N ASN A 238 -5.82 4.72 -0.29
CA ASN A 238 -6.66 5.89 -0.07
C ASN A 238 -6.49 6.49 1.35
N LEU A 239 -6.09 5.67 2.32
CA LEU A 239 -5.71 6.14 3.67
C LEU A 239 -4.38 6.90 3.69
N LYS A 240 -3.54 6.78 2.65
CA LYS A 240 -2.23 7.45 2.58
C LYS A 240 -2.12 8.48 1.45
N GLY A 241 -3.03 8.44 0.48
CA GLY A 241 -2.99 9.39 -0.62
C GLY A 241 -4.04 9.14 -1.69
N ARG A 242 -3.98 9.94 -2.74
CA ARG A 242 -5.00 9.98 -3.80
C ARG A 242 -4.91 8.76 -4.72
N VAL A 243 -5.62 7.69 -4.37
CA VAL A 243 -5.59 6.41 -5.12
C VAL A 243 -6.28 6.43 -6.49
N PHE A 244 -7.27 7.29 -6.70
CA PHE A 244 -7.97 7.46 -7.98
C PHE A 244 -7.26 8.41 -8.94
N HIS A 245 -6.16 9.04 -8.51
CA HIS A 245 -5.21 9.62 -9.45
C HIS A 245 -4.51 8.50 -10.23
N ILE A 246 -4.11 8.78 -11.48
CA ILE A 246 -3.37 7.81 -12.31
C ILE A 246 -2.14 7.33 -11.53
N ASN A 247 -2.11 6.03 -11.25
CA ASN A 247 -1.00 5.38 -10.57
C ASN A 247 -0.91 3.89 -11.00
N PRO A 248 0.23 3.22 -10.75
CA PRO A 248 0.44 1.84 -11.17
C PRO A 248 -0.60 0.86 -10.60
N MET A 249 -1.02 1.04 -9.35
CA MET A 249 -1.99 0.16 -8.70
C MET A 249 -3.39 0.27 -9.30
N LEU A 250 -3.84 1.50 -9.58
CA LEU A 250 -5.12 1.74 -10.23
C LEU A 250 -5.12 1.19 -11.66
N SER A 251 -4.02 1.42 -12.40
CA SER A 251 -3.84 0.86 -13.75
C SER A 251 -3.90 -0.67 -13.73
N PHE A 252 -3.28 -1.28 -12.71
CA PHE A 252 -3.30 -2.71 -12.52
C PHE A 252 -4.70 -3.27 -12.19
N LEU A 253 -5.45 -2.58 -11.32
CA LEU A 253 -6.85 -2.89 -11.05
C LEU A 253 -7.66 -2.90 -12.36
N PHE A 254 -7.57 -1.85 -13.17
CA PHE A 254 -8.29 -1.78 -14.45
C PHE A 254 -7.90 -2.94 -15.36
N LEU A 255 -6.61 -3.25 -15.49
CA LEU A 255 -6.13 -4.37 -16.30
C LEU A 255 -6.73 -5.71 -15.86
N ILE A 256 -6.79 -5.96 -14.54
CA ILE A 256 -7.41 -7.18 -13.99
C ILE A 256 -8.91 -7.22 -14.28
N ASN A 257 -9.63 -6.12 -14.07
CA ASN A 257 -11.06 -6.04 -14.35
C ASN A 257 -11.34 -6.32 -15.84
N PHE A 258 -10.59 -5.68 -16.74
CA PHE A 258 -10.70 -5.92 -18.17
C PHE A 258 -10.42 -7.37 -18.54
N TYR A 259 -9.35 -7.98 -17.99
CA TYR A 259 -9.03 -9.38 -18.22
C TYR A 259 -10.21 -10.30 -17.88
N TYR A 260 -10.82 -10.15 -16.70
CA TYR A 260 -11.96 -10.99 -16.29
C TYR A 260 -13.22 -10.77 -17.13
N ILE A 261 -13.54 -9.52 -17.46
CA ILE A 261 -14.72 -9.19 -18.28
C ILE A 261 -14.56 -9.79 -19.69
N PHE A 262 -13.39 -9.64 -20.33
CA PHE A 262 -13.17 -10.12 -21.69
C PHE A 262 -12.96 -11.62 -21.78
N ARG A 263 -12.26 -12.24 -20.82
CA ARG A 263 -12.09 -13.71 -20.75
C ARG A 263 -13.41 -14.43 -20.85
N ASN A 264 -14.45 -13.90 -20.22
CA ASN A 264 -15.75 -14.56 -20.17
C ASN A 264 -16.52 -14.40 -21.48
N ARG A 265 -16.46 -13.22 -22.12
CA ARG A 265 -17.05 -13.01 -23.44
C ARG A 265 -16.45 -13.93 -24.51
N ILE A 266 -15.14 -14.14 -24.48
CA ILE A 266 -14.47 -15.04 -25.44
C ILE A 266 -14.94 -16.49 -25.21
N ARG A 267 -15.08 -16.94 -23.96
CA ARG A 267 -15.62 -18.28 -23.66
C ARG A 267 -17.04 -18.48 -24.18
N PHE A 268 -17.95 -17.52 -23.96
CA PHE A 268 -19.34 -17.64 -24.43
C PHE A 268 -19.48 -17.70 -25.95
N ASN A 269 -18.54 -17.13 -26.71
CA ASN A 269 -18.54 -17.21 -28.18
C ASN A 269 -17.92 -18.50 -28.74
N VAL A 270 -17.14 -19.26 -27.95
CA VAL A 270 -16.56 -20.54 -28.37
C VAL A 270 -17.53 -21.72 -28.15
N TYR A 271 -18.53 -21.56 -27.29
CA TYR A 271 -19.54 -22.58 -26.98
C TYR A 271 -20.92 -22.32 -27.63
N LYS A 272 -21.00 -21.37 -28.58
CA LYS A 272 -22.13 -21.19 -29.48
C LYS A 272 -21.73 -21.61 -30.88
#